data_AF-A0AAD3MXT1-F1
#
_entry.id   AF-A0AAD3MXT1-F1
#
_cell.length_a   1.000
_cell.length_b   1.000
_cell.length_c   1.000
_cell.angle_alpha   90.00
_cell.angle_beta   90.00
_cell.angle_gamma   90.00
#
_symmetry.space_group_name_H-M   'P 1'
#
loop_
_entity.id
_entity.type
_entity.pdbx_description
1 polymer ?
#
loop_
_entity_poly.entity_id
_entity_poly.type
_entity_poly.pdbx_seq_one_letter_code
_entity_poly.pdbx_strand_id
1 'polypeptide(L)'
;MNRAWAVFKAHPYISNVLGYTTLFASADVIQQSVLGGKQNAGPTSEGSASIDWRQTARVATVGFCFHANFNYHWLRWLERLLPGGGVKAVTGKVVVDQLVAAPLTISAFYIGWSGILVNNAVVLTVARRKRMLSSQSESRDFRAFFIARPRPILFPFRSESKMGVDIRHNKDRKVHRKEPKSQDIYLRLLVKLYRFLARRCNASFNKVVLRRLFMSRTNRPPISISRLIRKMKMPGRENRIAVVVGTVTDDVRIQDIPKLKICALRVTDGARRRILKAGGQVMTFDQLALASPKGQGTVLLSGPRKGREVYRHFGKAPGTPHSHTKPYVRSKGRKFERARGRRASRGYKN
;
A
#
# COMPACT_ATOMS: atom_id res chain seq x y z
N MET A 1 -9.59 22.03 -34.73
CA MET A 1 -9.24 21.90 -33.29
C MET A 1 -8.50 23.10 -32.69
N ASN A 2 -7.90 24.02 -33.46
CA ASN A 2 -7.05 25.08 -32.87
C ASN A 2 -7.79 26.34 -32.37
N ARG A 3 -8.98 26.67 -32.92
CA ARG A 3 -9.74 27.88 -32.53
C ARG A 3 -10.44 27.72 -31.18
N ALA A 4 -11.08 26.58 -30.92
CA ALA A 4 -11.73 26.32 -29.63
C ALA A 4 -10.74 26.30 -28.47
N TRP A 5 -9.56 25.69 -28.67
CA TRP A 5 -8.49 25.69 -27.67
C TRP A 5 -7.91 27.07 -27.42
N ALA A 6 -7.80 27.92 -28.46
CA ALA A 6 -7.38 29.31 -28.32
C ALA A 6 -8.38 30.15 -27.51
N VAL A 7 -9.69 29.97 -27.72
CA VAL A 7 -10.76 30.63 -26.95
C VAL A 7 -10.74 30.18 -25.49
N PHE A 8 -10.54 28.88 -25.25
CA PHE A 8 -10.38 28.30 -23.91
C PHE A 8 -9.18 28.89 -23.15
N LYS A 9 -8.06 29.11 -23.85
CA LYS A 9 -6.87 29.73 -23.26
C LYS A 9 -7.04 31.23 -23.02
N ALA A 10 -7.83 31.91 -23.86
CA ALA A 10 -8.11 33.34 -23.73
C ALA A 10 -9.06 33.67 -22.56
N HIS A 11 -9.94 32.73 -22.17
CA HIS A 11 -10.94 32.96 -21.11
C HIS A 11 -10.81 31.93 -19.97
N PRO A 12 -9.80 32.07 -19.09
CA PRO A 12 -9.51 31.10 -18.03
C PRO A 12 -10.64 30.98 -16.99
N TYR A 13 -11.43 32.03 -16.80
CA TYR A 13 -12.62 31.99 -15.93
C TYR A 13 -13.68 31.04 -16.49
N ILE A 14 -14.07 31.20 -17.76
CA ILE A 14 -15.10 30.40 -18.40
C ILE A 14 -14.66 28.93 -18.48
N SER A 15 -13.40 28.68 -18.82
CA SER A 15 -12.81 27.34 -18.83
C SER A 15 -12.90 26.66 -17.46
N ASN A 16 -12.55 27.38 -16.38
CA ASN A 16 -12.59 26.83 -15.03
C ASN A 16 -14.03 26.58 -14.58
N VAL A 17 -14.95 27.52 -14.83
CA VAL A 17 -16.36 27.37 -14.44
C VAL A 17 -17.03 26.18 -15.13
N LEU A 18 -16.80 26.02 -16.44
CA LEU A 18 -17.28 24.86 -17.19
C LEU A 18 -16.62 23.56 -16.70
N GLY A 19 -15.31 23.58 -16.42
CA GLY A 19 -14.57 22.43 -15.88
C GLY A 19 -15.10 21.95 -14.52
N TYR A 20 -15.32 22.86 -13.58
CA TYR A 20 -15.87 22.52 -12.27
C TYR A 20 -17.32 22.01 -12.37
N THR A 21 -18.16 22.65 -13.18
CA THR A 21 -19.57 22.25 -13.35
C THR A 21 -19.69 20.84 -13.93
N THR A 22 -18.90 20.53 -14.96
CA THR A 22 -18.87 19.19 -15.57
C THR A 22 -18.33 18.14 -14.61
N LEU A 23 -17.31 18.47 -13.81
CA LEU A 23 -16.76 17.58 -12.80
C LEU A 23 -17.80 17.23 -11.72
N PHE A 24 -18.51 18.22 -11.18
CA PHE A 24 -19.55 17.98 -10.17
C PHE A 24 -20.74 17.19 -10.74
N ALA A 25 -21.21 17.51 -11.95
CA ALA A 25 -22.27 16.75 -12.61
C ALA A 25 -21.85 15.29 -12.87
N SER A 26 -20.61 15.07 -13.35
CA SER A 26 -20.09 13.72 -13.59
C SER A 26 -19.90 12.93 -12.29
N ALA A 27 -19.47 13.56 -11.21
CA ALA A 27 -19.34 12.94 -9.91
C ALA A 27 -20.69 12.47 -9.35
N ASP A 28 -21.75 13.28 -9.51
CA ASP A 28 -23.11 12.92 -9.12
C ASP A 28 -23.66 11.76 -9.97
N VAL A 29 -23.44 11.77 -11.30
CA VAL A 29 -23.82 10.64 -12.18
C VAL A 29 -23.09 9.35 -11.78
N ILE A 30 -21.80 9.43 -11.46
CA ILE A 30 -21.03 8.28 -10.97
C ILE A 30 -21.58 7.82 -9.60
N GLN A 31 -21.92 8.75 -8.72
CA GLN A 31 -22.49 8.42 -7.43
C GLN A 31 -23.87 7.76 -7.55
N GLN A 32 -24.75 8.28 -8.41
CA GLN A 32 -26.05 7.71 -8.70
C GLN A 32 -25.93 6.33 -9.37
N SER A 33 -24.97 6.12 -10.27
CA SER A 33 -24.75 4.80 -10.89
C SER A 33 -24.16 3.76 -9.91
N VAL A 34 -23.32 4.18 -8.97
CA VAL A 34 -22.70 3.27 -7.98
C VAL A 34 -23.61 2.98 -6.79
N LEU A 35 -24.42 3.95 -6.34
CA LEU A 35 -25.31 3.81 -5.17
C LEU A 35 -26.77 3.51 -5.54
N GLY A 36 -27.24 3.96 -6.70
CA GLY A 36 -28.59 3.68 -7.20
C GLY A 36 -28.82 2.19 -7.49
N GLY A 37 -27.75 1.44 -7.80
CA GLY A 37 -27.81 -0.02 -7.90
C GLY A 37 -28.08 -0.76 -6.57
N LYS A 38 -28.08 -0.07 -5.43
CA LYS A 38 -28.30 -0.67 -4.10
C LYS A 38 -29.65 -0.37 -3.45
N GLN A 39 -30.45 0.56 -3.99
CA GLN A 39 -31.74 0.93 -3.40
C GLN A 39 -32.94 0.22 -4.04
N ASN A 40 -32.81 -0.35 -5.25
CA ASN A 40 -33.92 -1.04 -5.94
C ASN A 40 -33.99 -2.55 -5.67
N ALA A 41 -33.34 -3.07 -4.64
CA ALA A 41 -33.47 -4.47 -4.22
C ALA A 41 -34.71 -4.67 -3.32
N GLY A 42 -35.89 -4.36 -3.86
CA GLY A 42 -37.19 -4.83 -3.37
C GLY A 42 -37.70 -5.94 -4.30
N PRO A 43 -38.40 -6.97 -3.80
CA PRO A 43 -38.78 -8.13 -4.59
C PRO A 43 -40.00 -7.78 -5.43
N THR A 44 -39.78 -7.21 -6.63
CA THR A 44 -40.63 -7.15 -7.84
C THR A 44 -40.47 -5.79 -8.51
N SER A 45 -39.57 -5.70 -9.50
CA SER A 45 -39.71 -4.84 -10.68
C SER A 45 -38.46 -4.95 -11.54
N GLU A 46 -38.61 -5.52 -12.72
CA GLU A 46 -37.64 -5.35 -13.81
C GLU A 46 -37.71 -3.90 -14.28
N GLY A 47 -36.71 -3.10 -13.89
CA GLY A 47 -36.59 -1.71 -14.32
C GLY A 47 -35.13 -1.30 -14.28
N SER A 48 -34.56 -1.03 -15.45
CA SER A 48 -33.20 -0.50 -15.62
C SER A 48 -32.96 0.70 -14.69
N ALA A 49 -31.83 0.73 -13.99
CA ALA A 49 -31.42 1.85 -13.13
C ALA A 49 -31.37 3.16 -13.94
N SER A 50 -32.46 3.95 -13.90
CA SER A 50 -32.56 5.22 -14.60
C SER A 50 -31.91 6.33 -13.78
N ILE A 51 -30.94 7.03 -14.37
CA ILE A 51 -30.25 8.18 -13.75
C ILE A 51 -31.24 9.34 -13.57
N ASP A 52 -31.28 9.94 -12.38
CA ASP A 52 -32.12 11.12 -12.11
C ASP A 52 -31.43 12.39 -12.63
N TRP A 53 -31.78 12.75 -13.86
CA TRP A 53 -31.29 13.96 -14.53
C TRP A 53 -31.74 15.26 -13.86
N ARG A 54 -32.87 15.28 -13.14
CA ARG A 54 -33.31 16.47 -12.38
C ARG A 54 -32.42 16.70 -11.17
N GLN A 55 -32.00 15.63 -10.49
CA GLN A 55 -31.01 15.73 -9.41
C GLN A 55 -29.66 16.21 -9.96
N THR A 56 -29.16 15.62 -11.04
CA THR A 56 -27.87 16.01 -11.64
C THR A 56 -27.89 17.46 -12.14
N ALA A 57 -29.00 17.94 -12.70
CA ALA A 57 -29.16 19.35 -13.10
C ALA A 57 -29.10 20.31 -11.91
N ARG A 58 -29.67 19.93 -10.75
CA ARG A 58 -29.60 20.73 -9.52
C ARG A 58 -28.19 20.76 -8.95
N VAL A 59 -27.49 19.62 -8.93
CA VAL A 59 -26.08 19.56 -8.51
C VAL A 59 -25.19 20.40 -9.42
N ALA A 60 -25.43 20.32 -10.73
CA ALA A 60 -24.73 21.15 -11.71
C ALA A 60 -24.99 22.65 -11.49
N THR A 61 -26.22 23.03 -11.14
CA THR A 61 -26.58 24.44 -10.84
C THR A 61 -25.84 24.95 -9.61
N VAL A 62 -25.75 24.16 -8.53
CA VAL A 62 -24.98 24.53 -7.32
C VAL A 62 -23.47 24.58 -7.61
N GLY A 63 -22.97 23.63 -8.41
CA GLY A 63 -21.59 23.60 -8.89
C GLY A 63 -21.22 24.84 -9.71
N PHE A 64 -22.12 25.26 -10.62
CA PHE A 64 -21.95 26.41 -11.50
C PHE A 64 -22.06 27.75 -10.76
N CYS A 65 -23.14 27.95 -9.99
CA CYS A 65 -23.44 29.25 -9.38
C CYS A 65 -22.50 29.59 -8.22
N PHE A 66 -22.16 28.61 -7.37
CA PHE A 66 -21.42 28.87 -6.14
C PHE A 66 -19.99 28.32 -6.18
N HIS A 67 -19.82 27.00 -6.33
CA HIS A 67 -18.51 26.38 -6.15
C HIS A 67 -17.48 26.82 -7.19
N ALA A 68 -17.88 26.90 -8.47
CA ALA A 68 -17.00 27.32 -9.55
C ALA A 68 -16.50 28.76 -9.39
N ASN A 69 -17.42 29.68 -9.06
CA ASN A 69 -17.10 31.10 -8.88
C ASN A 69 -16.27 31.34 -7.61
N PHE A 70 -16.68 30.75 -6.49
CA PHE A 70 -15.97 30.86 -5.23
C PHE A 70 -14.55 30.32 -5.36
N ASN A 71 -14.36 29.12 -5.91
CA ASN A 71 -13.05 28.49 -6.00
C ASN A 71 -12.08 29.27 -6.90
N TYR A 72 -12.56 29.82 -8.02
CA TYR A 72 -11.74 30.63 -8.91
C TYR A 72 -11.19 31.90 -8.23
N HIS A 73 -12.04 32.64 -7.52
CA HIS A 73 -11.62 33.84 -6.82
C HIS A 73 -10.80 33.53 -5.56
N TRP A 74 -11.18 32.46 -4.84
CA TRP A 74 -10.49 32.01 -3.63
C TRP A 74 -9.06 31.57 -3.92
N LEU A 75 -8.82 30.73 -4.92
CA LEU A 75 -7.47 30.26 -5.26
C LEU A 75 -6.57 31.42 -5.70
N ARG A 76 -7.09 32.38 -6.47
CA ARG A 76 -6.35 33.59 -6.84
C ARG A 76 -6.01 34.48 -5.65
N TRP A 77 -6.92 34.59 -4.69
CA TRP A 77 -6.66 35.34 -3.45
C TRP A 77 -5.64 34.61 -2.57
N LEU A 78 -5.75 33.30 -2.45
CA LEU A 78 -4.81 32.44 -1.72
C LEU A 78 -3.39 32.50 -2.30
N GLU A 79 -3.26 32.64 -3.63
CA GLU A 79 -1.98 32.85 -4.31
C GLU A 79 -1.38 34.24 -4.04
N ARG A 80 -2.21 35.28 -3.84
CA ARG A 80 -1.76 36.62 -3.46
C ARG A 80 -1.31 36.69 -2.00
N LEU A 81 -2.01 35.99 -1.10
CA LEU A 81 -1.67 35.96 0.32
C LEU A 81 -0.41 35.14 0.63
N LEU A 82 -0.20 34.04 -0.10
CA LEU A 82 0.96 33.15 0.07
C LEU A 82 1.69 33.00 -1.28
N PRO A 83 2.47 34.00 -1.70
CA PRO A 83 3.24 33.91 -2.93
C PRO A 83 4.36 32.86 -2.77
N GLY A 84 4.54 32.04 -3.79
CA GLY A 84 5.58 31.01 -3.84
C GLY A 84 5.06 29.58 -3.97
N GLY A 85 5.84 28.76 -4.69
CA GLY A 85 5.55 27.34 -4.95
C GLY A 85 6.32 26.35 -4.05
N GLY A 86 7.02 26.85 -3.03
CA GLY A 86 7.77 26.00 -2.11
C GLY A 86 6.86 25.17 -1.19
N VAL A 87 7.34 24.02 -0.72
CA VAL A 87 6.57 23.09 0.12
C VAL A 87 5.93 23.78 1.34
N LYS A 88 6.61 24.76 1.95
CA LYS A 88 6.07 25.54 3.07
C LYS A 88 4.87 26.41 2.67
N ALA A 89 4.93 27.08 1.53
CA ALA A 89 3.85 27.90 1.00
C ALA A 89 2.66 27.03 0.58
N VAL A 90 2.92 25.87 -0.04
CA VAL A 90 1.89 24.90 -0.41
C VAL A 90 1.20 24.33 0.83
N THR A 91 1.95 23.96 1.88
CA THR A 91 1.35 23.49 3.14
C THR A 91 0.51 24.58 3.80
N GLY A 92 0.98 25.84 3.81
CA GLY A 92 0.20 26.97 4.33
C GLY A 92 -1.10 27.17 3.56
N LYS A 93 -1.05 27.10 2.22
CA LYS A 93 -2.22 27.14 1.34
C LYS A 93 -3.23 26.05 1.69
N VAL A 94 -2.78 24.81 1.87
CA VAL A 94 -3.64 23.68 2.24
C VAL A 94 -4.27 23.88 3.62
N VAL A 95 -3.53 24.40 4.60
CA VAL A 95 -4.08 24.65 5.95
C VAL A 95 -5.17 25.73 5.92
N VAL A 96 -4.92 26.84 5.21
CA VAL A 96 -5.92 27.92 5.07
C VAL A 96 -7.15 27.44 4.30
N ASP A 97 -6.95 26.64 3.25
CA ASP A 97 -8.05 26.06 2.48
C ASP A 97 -8.92 25.10 3.31
N GLN A 98 -8.31 24.24 4.13
CA GLN A 98 -9.05 23.30 4.99
C GLN A 98 -9.74 23.94 6.18
N LEU A 99 -9.20 25.04 6.72
CA LEU A 99 -9.77 25.72 7.89
C LEU A 99 -10.85 26.75 7.52
N VAL A 100 -10.77 27.34 6.33
CA VAL A 100 -11.66 28.45 5.93
C VAL A 100 -12.56 28.06 4.77
N ALA A 101 -11.98 27.63 3.64
CA ALA A 101 -12.79 27.32 2.45
C ALA A 101 -13.60 26.04 2.59
N ALA A 102 -13.03 24.98 3.18
CA ALA A 102 -13.74 23.70 3.30
C ALA A 102 -15.01 23.80 4.18
N PRO A 103 -15.00 24.42 5.38
CA PRO A 103 -16.22 24.57 6.17
C PRO A 103 -17.27 25.46 5.50
N LEU A 104 -16.84 26.54 4.81
CA LEU A 104 -17.74 27.45 4.09
C LEU A 104 -18.40 26.77 2.88
N THR A 105 -17.62 26.04 2.08
CA THR A 105 -18.12 25.34 0.88
C THR A 105 -19.03 24.18 1.23
N ILE A 106 -18.70 23.40 2.27
CA ILE A 106 -19.56 22.33 2.77
C ILE A 106 -20.87 22.91 3.32
N SER A 107 -20.81 23.99 4.09
CA SER A 107 -22.02 24.63 4.64
C SER A 107 -22.92 25.16 3.53
N ALA A 108 -22.37 25.85 2.53
CA ALA A 108 -23.11 26.37 1.39
C ALA A 108 -23.73 25.24 0.53
N PHE A 109 -23.01 24.12 0.35
CA PHE A 109 -23.53 22.95 -0.34
C PHE A 109 -24.77 22.38 0.36
N TYR A 110 -24.70 22.15 1.68
CA TYR A 110 -25.84 21.60 2.43
C TYR A 110 -27.00 22.58 2.60
N ILE A 111 -26.73 23.88 2.73
CA ILE A 111 -27.77 24.92 2.78
C ILE A 111 -28.46 25.04 1.41
N GLY A 112 -27.69 25.07 0.31
CA GLY A 112 -28.23 25.10 -1.06
C GLY A 112 -29.01 23.83 -1.40
N TRP A 113 -28.54 22.67 -0.95
CA TRP A 113 -29.27 21.40 -1.07
C TRP A 113 -30.60 21.41 -0.31
N SER A 114 -30.63 22.02 0.88
CA SER A 114 -31.85 22.12 1.68
C SER A 114 -32.84 23.15 1.13
N GLY A 115 -32.37 24.23 0.51
CA GLY A 115 -33.22 25.29 -0.07
C GLY A 115 -33.87 24.92 -1.42
N ILE A 116 -33.26 24.01 -2.19
CA ILE A 116 -33.71 23.65 -3.54
C ILE A 116 -34.68 22.44 -3.57
N LEU A 117 -34.84 21.72 -2.44
CA LEU A 117 -35.50 20.40 -2.47
C LEU A 117 -36.57 20.11 -1.39
N VAL A 118 -36.80 20.93 -0.37
CA VAL A 118 -37.79 20.58 0.68
C VAL A 118 -38.65 21.74 1.14
N ASN A 119 -39.94 21.66 0.80
CA ASN A 119 -41.04 22.25 1.56
C ASN A 119 -40.96 21.81 3.04
N ASN A 120 -40.74 22.78 3.94
CA ASN A 120 -41.23 22.89 5.32
C ASN A 120 -41.28 21.71 6.33
N ALA A 121 -40.62 20.57 6.16
CA ALA A 121 -40.75 19.47 7.16
C ALA A 121 -39.45 18.96 7.84
N VAL A 122 -38.26 19.17 7.27
CA VAL A 122 -37.04 18.48 7.75
C VAL A 122 -36.18 19.31 8.72
N VAL A 123 -36.28 20.65 8.66
CA VAL A 123 -35.49 21.55 9.52
C VAL A 123 -35.84 21.38 11.01
N LEU A 124 -37.11 21.07 11.33
CA LEU A 124 -37.57 20.87 12.71
C LEU A 124 -37.03 19.57 13.34
N THR A 125 -36.78 18.53 12.55
CA THR A 125 -36.34 17.22 13.07
C THR A 125 -34.86 17.22 13.44
N VAL A 126 -34.03 17.94 12.68
CA VAL A 126 -32.60 18.11 13.01
C VAL A 126 -32.40 19.08 14.18
N ALA A 127 -33.23 20.13 14.29
CA ALA A 127 -33.21 21.04 15.44
C ALA A 127 -33.61 20.35 16.76
N ARG A 128 -34.55 19.40 16.72
CA ARG A 128 -34.93 18.60 17.92
C ARG A 128 -33.86 17.60 18.34
N ARG A 129 -33.16 16.97 17.39
CA ARG A 129 -32.13 15.95 17.71
C ARG A 129 -30.85 16.54 18.31
N LYS A 130 -30.53 17.80 17.99
CA LYS A 130 -29.41 18.52 18.60
C LYS A 130 -29.69 18.97 20.04
N ARG A 131 -30.97 19.08 20.43
CA ARG A 131 -31.40 19.40 21.80
C ARG A 131 -31.46 18.16 22.72
N MET A 132 -31.53 16.95 22.16
CA MET A 132 -31.47 15.69 22.93
C MET A 132 -30.02 15.28 23.30
N LEU A 133 -29.04 15.65 22.47
CA LEU A 133 -27.63 15.29 22.70
C LEU A 133 -26.92 16.19 23.73
N SER A 134 -27.55 17.27 24.18
CA SER A 134 -27.05 18.10 25.29
C SER A 134 -27.53 17.62 26.68
N SER A 135 -28.34 16.55 26.76
CA SER A 135 -28.91 16.04 28.01
C SER A 135 -28.25 14.75 28.54
N GLN A 136 -27.15 14.29 27.94
CA GLN A 136 -26.54 13.00 28.32
C GLN A 136 -25.01 13.09 28.34
N SER A 137 -24.50 13.93 29.23
CA SER A 137 -23.08 14.04 29.56
C SER A 137 -22.93 14.68 30.95
N GLU A 138 -23.59 14.11 31.95
CA GLU A 138 -23.48 14.53 33.34
C GLU A 138 -23.46 13.29 34.21
N SER A 139 -22.26 12.82 34.58
CA SER A 139 -21.95 11.92 35.69
C SER A 139 -20.49 11.48 35.59
N ARG A 140 -19.57 12.25 36.20
CA ARG A 140 -18.41 11.71 36.94
C ARG A 140 -17.67 12.85 37.62
N ASP A 141 -17.69 12.76 38.95
CA ASP A 141 -17.10 13.66 39.92
C ASP A 141 -15.64 14.03 39.64
N PHE A 142 -15.37 15.34 39.67
CA PHE A 142 -14.12 15.90 40.16
C PHE A 142 -14.45 17.16 40.95
N ARG A 143 -14.91 16.96 42.19
CA ARG A 143 -14.79 17.99 43.22
C ARG A 143 -13.32 18.09 43.60
N ALA A 144 -12.66 19.17 43.21
CA ALA A 144 -11.64 19.81 44.02
C ALA A 144 -11.29 21.19 43.44
N PHE A 145 -11.39 22.19 44.32
CA PHE A 145 -10.46 23.32 44.40
C PHE A 145 -10.48 24.37 43.28
N PHE A 146 -11.14 25.50 43.56
CA PHE A 146 -10.54 26.84 43.77
C PHE A 146 -11.45 27.95 43.24
N ILE A 147 -12.06 28.65 44.19
CA ILE A 147 -12.48 30.04 44.06
C ILE A 147 -11.19 30.88 44.11
N ALA A 148 -10.79 31.52 43.02
CA ALA A 148 -9.87 32.67 43.07
C ALA A 148 -10.00 33.56 41.82
N ARG A 149 -10.05 34.86 42.09
CA ARG A 149 -10.27 36.01 41.19
C ARG A 149 -9.25 36.11 40.05
N PRO A 150 -9.58 36.79 38.93
CA PRO A 150 -8.62 37.06 37.88
C PRO A 150 -7.67 38.17 38.32
N ARG A 151 -6.37 37.87 38.43
CA ARG A 151 -5.29 38.87 38.36
C ARG A 151 -4.68 38.81 36.95
N PRO A 152 -4.38 39.96 36.32
CA PRO A 152 -3.74 39.98 35.02
C PRO A 152 -2.28 39.55 35.21
N ILE A 153 -1.98 38.28 34.92
CA ILE A 153 -0.61 37.84 34.75
C ILE A 153 -0.19 38.34 33.37
N LEU A 154 0.65 39.37 33.38
CA LEU A 154 1.50 39.75 32.28
C LEU A 154 2.35 38.51 31.92
N PHE A 155 1.86 37.69 30.98
CA PHE A 155 2.68 36.63 30.40
C PHE A 155 3.84 37.32 29.69
N PRO A 156 5.10 37.09 30.10
CA PRO A 156 6.21 37.47 29.24
C PRO A 156 6.01 36.67 27.95
N PHE A 157 5.89 37.38 26.82
CA PHE A 157 6.00 36.80 25.50
C PHE A 157 7.42 36.25 25.38
N ARG A 158 7.66 35.07 25.97
CA ARG A 158 8.86 34.28 25.78
C ARG A 158 8.75 33.86 24.33
N SER A 159 9.52 34.50 23.46
CA SER A 159 9.71 34.00 22.10
C SER A 159 10.14 32.55 22.28
N GLU A 160 9.23 31.63 21.99
CA GLU A 160 9.54 30.21 21.97
C GLU A 160 10.49 30.05 20.80
N SER A 161 11.79 30.19 21.09
CA SER A 161 12.83 29.94 20.12
C SER A 161 12.59 28.52 19.67
N LYS A 162 12.13 28.36 18.42
CA LYS A 162 12.14 27.08 17.73
C LYS A 162 13.60 26.67 17.60
N MET A 163 14.21 26.20 18.69
CA MET A 163 15.50 25.57 18.66
C MET A 163 15.31 24.32 17.83
N GLY A 164 15.91 24.31 16.63
CA GLY A 164 15.88 23.14 15.77
C GLY A 164 16.45 21.96 16.54
N VAL A 165 15.72 20.84 16.56
CA VAL A 165 16.26 19.61 17.13
C VAL A 165 17.21 19.02 16.08
N ASP A 166 18.52 19.06 16.37
CA ASP A 166 19.53 18.44 15.52
C ASP A 166 19.46 16.91 15.65
N ILE A 167 18.54 16.31 14.88
CA ILE A 167 18.46 14.86 14.71
C ILE A 167 18.80 14.46 13.28
N ARG A 168 19.49 13.32 13.18
CA ARG A 168 19.87 12.71 11.90
C ARG A 168 18.69 11.95 11.30
N HIS A 169 17.96 12.61 10.41
CA HIS A 169 16.79 12.04 9.71
C HIS A 169 17.14 11.09 8.55
N ASN A 170 18.42 10.81 8.30
CA ASN A 170 18.86 10.10 7.09
C ASN A 170 18.40 8.64 7.00
N LYS A 171 18.00 8.02 8.13
CA LYS A 171 17.61 6.60 8.22
C LYS A 171 16.20 6.37 8.75
N ASP A 172 15.41 7.42 8.93
CA ASP A 172 14.05 7.32 9.47
C ASP A 172 13.14 6.48 8.56
N ARG A 173 13.31 6.65 7.25
CA ARG A 173 12.59 5.85 6.25
C ARG A 173 13.18 4.45 6.15
N LYS A 174 12.54 3.49 6.85
CA LYS A 174 12.89 2.07 6.78
C LYS A 174 12.57 1.46 5.40
N VAL A 175 13.59 0.97 4.69
CA VAL A 175 13.45 0.33 3.38
C VAL A 175 13.08 -1.14 3.53
N HIS A 176 11.78 -1.45 3.50
CA HIS A 176 11.26 -2.82 3.44
C HIS A 176 9.96 -2.87 2.66
N ARG A 177 9.62 -4.05 2.14
CA ARG A 177 8.36 -4.24 1.39
C ARG A 177 7.20 -4.47 2.35
N LYS A 178 6.12 -3.73 2.15
CA LYS A 178 4.85 -3.87 2.89
C LYS A 178 3.78 -4.64 2.10
N GLU A 179 4.04 -4.90 0.82
CA GLU A 179 3.16 -5.61 -0.11
C GLU A 179 3.98 -6.25 -1.24
N PRO A 180 3.44 -7.25 -1.98
CA PRO A 180 4.11 -7.79 -3.15
C PRO A 180 4.04 -6.78 -4.32
N LYS A 181 5.15 -6.57 -5.02
CA LYS A 181 5.17 -5.77 -6.26
C LYS A 181 4.38 -6.42 -7.42
N SER A 182 4.14 -7.73 -7.34
CA SER A 182 3.41 -8.48 -8.37
C SER A 182 1.92 -8.10 -8.40
N GLN A 183 1.34 -8.07 -9.60
CA GLN A 183 -0.10 -7.88 -9.82
C GLN A 183 -0.89 -9.20 -9.83
N ASP A 184 -0.22 -10.35 -9.69
CA ASP A 184 -0.85 -11.67 -9.61
C ASP A 184 -1.91 -11.73 -8.49
N ILE A 185 -3.15 -12.01 -8.89
CA ILE A 185 -4.33 -12.02 -8.04
C ILE A 185 -4.23 -13.13 -6.98
N TYR A 186 -3.77 -14.33 -7.36
CA TYR A 186 -3.65 -15.46 -6.44
C TYR A 186 -2.65 -15.18 -5.32
N LEU A 187 -1.51 -14.56 -5.67
CA LEU A 187 -0.54 -14.14 -4.67
C LEU A 187 -1.11 -13.08 -3.73
N ARG A 188 -1.93 -12.14 -4.24
CA ARG A 188 -2.59 -11.11 -3.43
C ARG A 188 -3.64 -11.69 -2.49
N LEU A 189 -4.40 -12.70 -2.93
CA LEU A 189 -5.35 -13.42 -2.07
C LEU A 189 -4.64 -14.14 -0.93
N LEU A 190 -3.54 -14.86 -1.22
CA LEU A 190 -2.70 -15.48 -0.19
C LEU A 190 -2.12 -14.45 0.78
N VAL A 191 -1.70 -13.29 0.27
CA VAL A 191 -1.23 -12.19 1.12
C VAL A 191 -2.34 -11.68 2.04
N LYS A 192 -3.58 -11.51 1.56
CA LYS A 192 -4.71 -11.10 2.40
C LYS A 192 -4.95 -12.12 3.52
N LEU A 193 -4.96 -13.41 3.19
CA LEU A 193 -5.09 -14.51 4.16
C LEU A 193 -3.99 -14.46 5.23
N TYR A 194 -2.71 -14.44 4.83
CA TYR A 194 -1.60 -14.42 5.77
C TYR A 194 -1.44 -13.10 6.52
N ARG A 195 -1.97 -11.99 5.99
CA ARG A 195 -2.05 -10.70 6.71
C ARG A 195 -3.08 -10.75 7.83
N PHE A 196 -4.22 -11.43 7.59
CA PHE A 196 -5.20 -11.72 8.63
C PHE A 196 -4.60 -12.64 9.70
N LEU A 197 -4.03 -13.78 9.30
CA LEU A 197 -3.43 -14.74 10.23
C LEU A 197 -2.26 -14.17 11.02
N ALA A 198 -1.37 -13.37 10.41
CA ALA A 198 -0.24 -12.77 11.11
C ALA A 198 -0.64 -11.70 12.14
N ARG A 199 -1.82 -11.09 11.97
CA ARG A 199 -2.37 -10.09 12.90
C ARG A 199 -3.19 -10.74 14.01
N ARG A 200 -3.98 -11.77 13.69
CA ARG A 200 -4.90 -12.42 14.64
C ARG A 200 -4.27 -13.61 15.37
N CYS A 201 -3.35 -14.33 14.75
CA CYS A 201 -2.62 -15.41 15.39
C CYS A 201 -1.28 -14.89 15.90
N ASN A 202 -0.98 -15.11 17.19
CA ASN A 202 0.29 -14.73 17.82
C ASN A 202 1.49 -15.59 17.39
N ALA A 203 1.42 -16.27 16.24
CA ALA A 203 2.48 -17.13 15.72
C ALA A 203 3.50 -16.34 14.89
N SER A 204 4.78 -16.44 15.25
CA SER A 204 5.89 -15.82 14.48
C SER A 204 6.01 -16.40 13.06
N PHE A 205 5.61 -17.66 12.87
CA PHE A 205 5.58 -18.35 11.57
C PHE A 205 4.84 -17.55 10.50
N ASN A 206 3.61 -17.10 10.79
CA ASN A 206 2.77 -16.36 9.84
C ASN A 206 3.41 -15.02 9.46
N LYS A 207 4.04 -14.32 10.41
CA LYS A 207 4.80 -13.09 10.15
C LYS A 207 5.96 -13.35 9.19
N VAL A 208 6.66 -14.49 9.31
CA VAL A 208 7.75 -14.87 8.40
C VAL A 208 7.21 -15.23 7.02
N VAL A 209 6.14 -16.03 6.91
CA VAL A 209 5.53 -16.40 5.63
C VAL A 209 5.04 -15.16 4.89
N LEU A 210 4.33 -14.25 5.56
CA LEU A 210 3.86 -12.99 4.99
C LEU A 210 5.02 -12.14 4.43
N ARG A 211 6.09 -11.96 5.21
CA ARG A 211 7.29 -11.25 4.73
C ARG A 211 7.91 -11.92 3.52
N ARG A 212 7.90 -13.26 3.44
CA ARG A 212 8.41 -14.00 2.29
C ARG A 212 7.51 -13.88 1.06
N LEU A 213 6.19 -13.80 1.20
CA LEU A 213 5.27 -13.55 0.08
C LEU A 213 5.56 -12.19 -0.61
N PHE A 214 6.04 -11.19 0.13
CA PHE A 214 6.44 -9.88 -0.42
C PHE A 214 7.78 -9.88 -1.18
N MET A 215 8.62 -10.90 -0.96
CA MET A 215 9.95 -10.96 -1.55
C MET A 215 9.90 -11.07 -3.09
N SER A 216 10.90 -10.51 -3.76
CA SER A 216 11.08 -10.70 -5.20
C SER A 216 11.46 -12.14 -5.53
N ARG A 217 11.31 -12.53 -6.80
CA ARG A 217 11.72 -13.86 -7.29
C ARG A 217 13.18 -14.18 -6.96
N THR A 218 14.08 -13.22 -7.15
CA THR A 218 15.51 -13.37 -6.81
C THR A 218 15.75 -13.70 -5.34
N ASN A 219 14.94 -13.15 -4.43
CA ASN A 219 15.04 -13.38 -2.99
C ASN A 219 14.24 -14.61 -2.51
N ARG A 220 13.49 -15.25 -3.42
CA ARG A 220 12.81 -16.54 -3.25
C ARG A 220 13.37 -17.57 -4.23
N PRO A 221 14.65 -17.96 -4.08
CA PRO A 221 15.27 -18.93 -4.98
C PRO A 221 14.54 -20.27 -4.94
N PRO A 222 14.51 -21.02 -6.05
CA PRO A 222 13.97 -22.36 -6.06
C PRO A 222 14.77 -23.29 -5.12
N ILE A 223 14.11 -24.32 -4.61
CA ILE A 223 14.72 -25.36 -3.79
C ILE A 223 14.59 -26.71 -4.50
N SER A 224 15.68 -27.46 -4.60
CA SER A 224 15.66 -28.81 -5.15
C SER A 224 15.09 -29.80 -4.14
N ILE A 225 14.46 -30.87 -4.63
CA ILE A 225 14.01 -31.99 -3.78
C ILE A 225 15.18 -32.56 -2.96
N SER A 226 16.37 -32.69 -3.57
CA SER A 226 17.57 -33.17 -2.87
C SER A 226 17.93 -32.38 -1.63
N ARG A 227 17.86 -31.05 -1.72
CA ARG A 227 18.15 -30.16 -0.62
C ARG A 227 17.05 -30.23 0.44
N LEU A 228 15.80 -30.42 0.01
CA LEU A 228 14.67 -30.60 0.90
C LEU A 228 14.83 -31.88 1.72
N ILE A 229 15.10 -33.03 1.07
CA ILE A 229 15.33 -34.33 1.72
C ILE A 229 16.42 -34.21 2.79
N ARG A 230 17.59 -33.65 2.43
CA ARG A 230 18.70 -33.45 3.39
C ARG A 230 18.31 -32.60 4.59
N LYS A 231 17.39 -31.64 4.42
CA LYS A 231 16.93 -30.76 5.52
C LYS A 231 15.79 -31.35 6.34
N MET A 232 15.08 -32.33 5.81
CA MET A 232 14.04 -33.08 6.52
C MET A 232 14.62 -34.29 7.26
N LYS A 233 15.74 -34.87 6.78
CA LYS A 233 16.47 -35.98 7.45
C LYS A 233 17.20 -35.55 8.73
N MET A 234 17.28 -34.24 9.03
CA MET A 234 17.91 -33.79 10.28
C MET A 234 17.06 -34.23 11.48
N PRO A 235 17.67 -34.61 12.62
CA PRO A 235 16.96 -35.19 13.76
C PRO A 235 15.88 -34.23 14.30
N GLY A 236 14.76 -34.79 14.76
CA GLY A 236 13.63 -34.05 15.32
C GLY A 236 12.68 -33.40 14.30
N ARG A 237 12.81 -33.73 13.01
CA ARG A 237 11.97 -33.19 11.90
C ARG A 237 11.13 -34.22 11.17
N GLU A 238 11.00 -35.40 11.77
CA GLU A 238 10.13 -36.47 11.27
C GLU A 238 8.67 -36.02 11.25
N ASN A 239 7.92 -36.50 10.25
CA ASN A 239 6.48 -36.23 10.08
C ASN A 239 6.08 -34.74 9.98
N ARG A 240 7.05 -33.83 9.87
CA ARG A 240 6.78 -32.39 9.71
C ARG A 240 6.51 -32.02 8.25
N ILE A 241 5.78 -30.93 8.06
CA ILE A 241 5.48 -30.38 6.73
C ILE A 241 6.62 -29.44 6.31
N ALA A 242 7.24 -29.73 5.17
CA ALA A 242 8.26 -28.86 4.58
C ALA A 242 7.57 -27.68 3.88
N VAL A 243 7.77 -26.46 4.40
CA VAL A 243 7.13 -25.25 3.86
C VAL A 243 8.15 -24.41 3.09
N VAL A 244 7.83 -24.11 1.83
CA VAL A 244 8.70 -23.36 0.92
C VAL A 244 7.91 -22.23 0.26
N VAL A 245 8.19 -20.99 0.63
CA VAL A 245 7.63 -19.83 -0.07
C VAL A 245 8.44 -19.57 -1.35
N GLY A 246 8.20 -20.38 -2.38
CA GLY A 246 8.95 -20.38 -3.63
C GLY A 246 8.59 -21.59 -4.50
N THR A 247 9.50 -21.93 -5.41
CA THR A 247 9.34 -23.06 -6.32
C THR A 247 10.14 -24.26 -5.83
N VAL A 248 9.53 -25.44 -5.84
CA VAL A 248 10.22 -26.73 -5.64
C VAL A 248 10.54 -27.33 -7.00
N THR A 249 11.81 -27.65 -7.23
CA THR A 249 12.32 -28.18 -8.50
C THR A 249 12.79 -29.63 -8.35
N ASP A 250 12.72 -30.38 -9.44
CA ASP A 250 13.23 -31.75 -9.48
C ASP A 250 14.77 -31.79 -9.40
N ASP A 251 15.30 -32.94 -8.98
CA ASP A 251 16.72 -33.25 -9.01
C ASP A 251 16.91 -34.70 -9.48
N VAL A 252 17.31 -34.84 -10.74
CA VAL A 252 17.46 -36.14 -11.42
C VAL A 252 18.58 -37.00 -10.82
N ARG A 253 19.51 -36.39 -10.08
CA ARG A 253 20.66 -37.09 -9.49
C ARG A 253 20.29 -37.99 -8.32
N ILE A 254 19.12 -37.79 -7.73
CA ILE A 254 18.60 -38.66 -6.66
C ILE A 254 17.62 -39.63 -7.30
N GLN A 255 17.67 -40.89 -6.90
CA GLN A 255 16.74 -41.93 -7.32
C GLN A 255 15.57 -42.02 -6.34
N ASP A 256 15.88 -42.24 -5.06
CA ASP A 256 14.90 -42.50 -4.01
C ASP A 256 14.41 -41.23 -3.32
N ILE A 257 13.08 -41.07 -3.26
CA ILE A 257 12.42 -39.98 -2.57
C ILE A 257 11.66 -40.56 -1.37
N PRO A 258 11.92 -40.11 -0.14
CA PRO A 258 11.13 -40.49 1.02
C PRO A 258 9.73 -39.86 0.96
N LYS A 259 8.78 -40.42 1.70
CA LYS A 259 7.44 -39.84 1.86
C LYS A 259 7.54 -38.44 2.49
N LEU A 260 7.18 -37.42 1.73
CA LEU A 260 7.30 -36.01 2.14
C LEU A 260 5.95 -35.30 2.07
N LYS A 261 5.64 -34.51 3.10
CA LYS A 261 4.55 -33.52 3.06
C LYS A 261 5.14 -32.15 2.76
N ILE A 262 4.80 -31.55 1.62
CA ILE A 262 5.41 -30.31 1.13
C ILE A 262 4.33 -29.27 0.87
N CYS A 263 4.53 -28.05 1.35
CA CYS A 263 3.74 -26.88 0.96
C CYS A 263 4.61 -25.90 0.17
N ALA A 264 4.17 -25.52 -1.03
CA ALA A 264 4.91 -24.58 -1.88
C ALA A 264 4.00 -23.67 -2.70
N LEU A 265 4.57 -22.59 -3.26
CA LEU A 265 3.82 -21.74 -4.20
C LEU A 265 3.72 -22.41 -5.58
N ARG A 266 4.80 -23.07 -6.00
CA ARG A 266 4.85 -23.83 -7.25
C ARG A 266 5.70 -25.08 -7.05
N VAL A 267 5.32 -26.16 -7.70
CA VAL A 267 6.10 -27.40 -7.78
C VAL A 267 6.20 -27.75 -9.25
N THR A 268 7.41 -27.99 -9.77
CA THR A 268 7.61 -28.43 -11.16
C THR A 268 6.98 -29.80 -11.37
N ASP A 269 6.50 -30.10 -12.59
CA ASP A 269 5.78 -31.35 -12.86
C ASP A 269 6.61 -32.60 -12.58
N GLY A 270 7.90 -32.58 -12.92
CA GLY A 270 8.84 -33.65 -12.58
C GLY A 270 8.90 -33.91 -11.07
N ALA A 271 9.08 -32.84 -10.28
CA ALA A 271 9.07 -32.91 -8.83
C ALA A 271 7.74 -33.43 -8.28
N ARG A 272 6.60 -32.90 -8.76
CA ARG A 272 5.26 -33.28 -8.32
C ARG A 272 5.01 -34.76 -8.55
N ARG A 273 5.30 -35.28 -9.75
CA ARG A 273 5.13 -36.69 -10.11
C ARG A 273 5.91 -37.61 -9.18
N ARG A 274 7.19 -37.29 -8.94
CA ARG A 274 8.06 -38.14 -8.11
C ARG A 274 7.68 -38.12 -6.62
N ILE A 275 7.25 -36.97 -6.10
CA ILE A 275 6.75 -36.85 -4.71
C ILE A 275 5.48 -37.67 -4.53
N LEU A 276 4.52 -37.56 -5.46
CA LEU A 276 3.27 -38.32 -5.39
C LEU A 276 3.51 -39.83 -5.58
N LYS A 277 4.42 -40.23 -6.48
CA LYS A 277 4.82 -41.64 -6.66
C LYS A 277 5.42 -42.24 -5.38
N ALA A 278 6.16 -41.45 -4.60
CA ALA A 278 6.67 -41.85 -3.29
C ALA A 278 5.61 -41.84 -2.16
N GLY A 279 4.33 -41.63 -2.48
CA GLY A 279 3.24 -41.53 -1.51
C GLY A 279 3.27 -40.24 -0.67
N GLY A 280 4.03 -39.23 -1.11
CA GLY A 280 4.07 -37.91 -0.50
C GLY A 280 2.85 -37.04 -0.84
N GLN A 281 2.73 -35.90 -0.17
CA GLN A 281 1.63 -34.95 -0.35
C GLN A 281 2.18 -33.58 -0.74
N VAL A 282 1.57 -32.96 -1.76
CA VAL A 282 1.85 -31.59 -2.19
C VAL A 282 0.65 -30.71 -1.86
N MET A 283 0.86 -29.73 -0.99
CA MET A 283 -0.16 -28.80 -0.51
C MET A 283 0.11 -27.37 -1.01
N THR A 284 -0.97 -26.59 -1.09
CA THR A 284 -0.92 -25.15 -1.28
C THR A 284 -0.93 -24.41 0.07
N PHE A 285 -0.68 -23.09 0.03
CA PHE A 285 -0.58 -22.28 1.25
C PHE A 285 -1.93 -22.03 1.94
N ASP A 286 -3.02 -22.03 1.18
CA ASP A 286 -4.39 -22.01 1.67
C ASP A 286 -4.75 -23.32 2.39
N GLN A 287 -4.43 -24.48 1.81
CA GLN A 287 -4.59 -25.78 2.47
C GLN A 287 -3.74 -25.90 3.74
N LEU A 288 -2.51 -25.36 3.72
CA LEU A 288 -1.66 -25.31 4.91
C LEU A 288 -2.26 -24.44 6.01
N ALA A 289 -2.88 -23.31 5.65
CA ALA A 289 -3.53 -22.43 6.61
C ALA A 289 -4.72 -23.10 7.32
N LEU A 290 -5.45 -23.96 6.61
CA LEU A 290 -6.53 -24.78 7.19
C LEU A 290 -5.96 -25.87 8.11
N ALA A 291 -4.95 -26.61 7.65
CA ALA A 291 -4.38 -27.72 8.41
C ALA A 291 -3.58 -27.28 9.65
N SER A 292 -2.89 -26.14 9.58
CA SER A 292 -1.99 -25.66 10.64
C SER A 292 -1.92 -24.13 10.66
N PRO A 293 -2.97 -23.45 11.16
CA PRO A 293 -3.07 -21.98 11.14
C PRO A 293 -1.98 -21.28 11.98
N LYS A 294 -1.44 -21.97 13.00
CA LYS A 294 -0.31 -21.50 13.81
C LYS A 294 1.07 -21.91 13.26
N GLY A 295 1.12 -22.78 12.23
CA GLY A 295 2.37 -23.33 11.68
C GLY A 295 3.02 -24.42 12.55
N GLN A 296 2.27 -25.08 13.43
CA GLN A 296 2.75 -26.21 14.23
C GLN A 296 3.15 -27.38 13.32
N GLY A 297 4.19 -28.13 13.70
CA GLY A 297 4.66 -29.27 12.89
C GLY A 297 5.23 -28.88 11.52
N THR A 298 5.59 -27.62 11.29
CA THR A 298 6.18 -27.17 10.01
C THR A 298 7.68 -26.94 10.11
N VAL A 299 8.37 -27.12 8.98
CA VAL A 299 9.79 -26.76 8.79
C VAL A 299 9.87 -25.77 7.64
N LEU A 300 10.12 -24.50 7.97
CA LEU A 300 10.21 -23.44 6.97
C LEU A 300 11.61 -23.42 6.32
N LEU A 301 11.66 -23.72 5.03
CA LEU A 301 12.91 -23.81 4.25
C LEU A 301 13.05 -22.69 3.23
N SER A 302 14.27 -22.47 2.75
CA SER A 302 14.59 -21.54 1.67
C SER A 302 15.67 -22.15 0.79
N GLY A 303 15.58 -21.91 -0.52
CA GLY A 303 16.68 -22.19 -1.43
C GLY A 303 17.92 -21.33 -1.14
N PRO A 304 19.08 -21.70 -1.71
CA PRO A 304 20.33 -20.96 -1.54
C PRO A 304 20.27 -19.59 -2.23
N ARG A 305 20.19 -18.50 -1.46
CA ARG A 305 20.08 -17.13 -2.00
C ARG A 305 21.32 -16.68 -2.78
N LYS A 306 22.51 -17.06 -2.31
CA LYS A 306 23.80 -16.72 -2.95
C LYS A 306 24.24 -17.71 -4.04
N GLY A 307 23.36 -18.62 -4.47
CA GLY A 307 23.69 -19.63 -5.49
C GLY A 307 23.75 -19.11 -6.93
N ARG A 308 23.38 -17.85 -7.18
CA ARG A 308 23.37 -17.24 -8.52
C ARG A 308 24.76 -16.77 -8.93
N GLU A 309 25.05 -16.83 -10.22
CA GLU A 309 26.31 -16.38 -10.81
C GLU A 309 26.64 -14.91 -10.50
N VAL A 310 25.62 -14.04 -10.43
CA VAL A 310 25.79 -12.63 -10.07
C VAL A 310 26.58 -12.45 -8.76
N TYR A 311 26.36 -13.32 -7.76
CA TYR A 311 27.09 -13.24 -6.49
C TYR A 311 28.56 -13.66 -6.58
N ARG A 312 28.98 -14.33 -7.66
CA ARG A 312 30.40 -14.65 -7.93
C ARG A 312 31.18 -13.42 -8.39
N HIS A 313 30.48 -12.43 -8.95
CA HIS A 313 31.07 -11.15 -9.38
C HIS A 313 31.04 -10.08 -8.30
N PHE A 314 30.34 -10.33 -7.19
CA PHE A 314 30.30 -9.43 -6.05
C PHE A 314 31.44 -9.75 -5.08
N GLY A 315 31.98 -8.72 -4.42
CA GLY A 315 33.03 -8.87 -3.43
C GLY A 315 34.13 -7.83 -3.63
N LYS A 316 35.31 -8.12 -3.09
CA LYS A 316 36.52 -7.34 -3.36
C LYS A 316 36.82 -7.37 -4.86
N ALA A 317 37.46 -6.32 -5.39
CA ALA A 317 37.74 -6.25 -6.81
C ALA A 317 38.58 -7.47 -7.27
N PRO A 318 38.38 -8.00 -8.49
CA PRO A 318 39.09 -9.20 -8.97
C PRO A 318 40.61 -9.08 -9.06
N GLY A 319 41.16 -7.87 -8.94
CA GLY A 319 42.59 -7.57 -8.99
C GLY A 319 43.19 -7.21 -7.63
N THR A 320 42.47 -7.27 -6.51
CA THR A 320 43.08 -7.06 -5.20
C THR A 320 43.68 -8.36 -4.66
N PRO A 321 44.74 -8.32 -3.84
CA PRO A 321 45.32 -9.53 -3.25
C PRO A 321 44.29 -10.40 -2.52
N HIS A 322 44.42 -11.72 -2.67
CA HIS A 322 43.54 -12.73 -2.06
C HIS A 322 42.04 -12.63 -2.48
N SER A 323 41.75 -11.95 -3.59
CA SER A 323 40.39 -11.89 -4.14
C SER A 323 40.13 -13.03 -5.12
N HIS A 324 39.03 -13.75 -4.89
CA HIS A 324 38.53 -14.80 -5.78
C HIS A 324 37.29 -14.39 -6.57
N THR A 325 36.99 -13.08 -6.61
CA THR A 325 35.84 -12.55 -7.35
C THR A 325 36.00 -12.82 -8.84
N LYS A 326 34.98 -13.39 -9.47
CA LYS A 326 34.97 -13.67 -10.91
C LYS A 326 34.95 -12.34 -11.69
N PRO A 327 35.91 -12.08 -12.60
CA PRO A 327 35.84 -10.89 -13.45
C PRO A 327 34.74 -11.01 -14.51
N TYR A 328 34.27 -9.86 -15.02
CA TYR A 328 33.36 -9.83 -16.16
C TYR A 328 34.17 -9.88 -17.45
N VAL A 329 34.13 -11.01 -18.14
CA VAL A 329 34.87 -11.24 -19.38
C VAL A 329 33.89 -11.67 -20.47
N ARG A 330 34.03 -11.14 -21.68
CA ARG A 330 33.13 -11.45 -22.82
C ARG A 330 33.17 -12.94 -23.18
N SER A 331 34.38 -13.52 -23.23
CA SER A 331 34.63 -14.93 -23.55
C SER A 331 35.66 -15.52 -22.59
N LYS A 332 35.57 -16.82 -22.31
CA LYS A 332 36.54 -17.52 -21.47
C LYS A 332 37.52 -18.30 -22.35
N GLY A 333 38.81 -18.07 -22.21
CA GLY A 333 39.84 -18.78 -22.98
C GLY A 333 41.26 -18.37 -22.62
N ARG A 334 42.26 -18.98 -23.27
CA ARG A 334 43.69 -18.70 -23.00
C ARG A 334 44.04 -17.22 -23.19
N LYS A 335 43.46 -16.57 -24.20
CA LYS A 335 43.73 -15.18 -24.59
C LYS A 335 42.93 -14.13 -23.81
N PHE A 336 42.01 -14.52 -22.92
CA PHE A 336 41.11 -13.60 -22.23
C PHE A 336 41.45 -13.48 -20.74
N GLU A 337 42.02 -12.35 -20.34
CA GLU A 337 42.33 -11.99 -18.92
C GLU A 337 43.11 -13.04 -18.12
N ARG A 338 44.12 -13.70 -18.74
CA ARG A 338 45.04 -14.65 -18.07
C ARG A 338 46.51 -14.23 -18.08
N ALA A 339 46.81 -13.01 -18.53
CA ALA A 339 48.17 -12.50 -18.71
C ALA A 339 48.65 -11.72 -17.47
N ARG A 340 49.00 -10.44 -17.61
CA ARG A 340 49.49 -9.58 -16.53
C ARG A 340 48.51 -9.52 -15.36
N GLY A 341 49.02 -9.60 -14.13
CA GLY A 341 48.23 -9.56 -12.90
C GLY A 341 47.61 -10.91 -12.49
N ARG A 342 47.74 -11.96 -13.30
CA ARG A 342 47.25 -13.32 -12.99
C ARG A 342 48.35 -14.36 -12.87
N ARG A 343 49.57 -14.04 -13.31
CA ARG A 343 50.72 -14.95 -13.35
C ARG A 343 51.99 -14.18 -13.01
N ALA A 344 52.83 -14.77 -12.16
CA ALA A 344 54.09 -14.14 -11.74
C ALA A 344 55.03 -13.87 -12.93
N SER A 345 55.03 -14.74 -13.94
CA SER A 345 55.86 -14.60 -15.14
C SER A 345 55.51 -13.42 -16.06
N ARG A 346 54.43 -12.69 -15.81
CA ARG A 346 54.01 -11.53 -16.61
C ARG A 346 53.76 -10.33 -15.68
N GLY A 347 54.83 -9.71 -15.22
CA GLY A 347 54.82 -8.50 -14.38
C GLY A 347 54.56 -8.78 -12.91
N TYR A 348 53.37 -9.25 -12.55
CA TYR A 348 53.01 -9.56 -11.15
C TYR A 348 51.80 -10.50 -11.07
N LYS A 349 51.58 -11.09 -9.89
CA LYS A 349 50.38 -11.85 -9.54
C LYS A 349 49.84 -11.36 -8.20
N ASN A 350 48.56 -11.01 -8.18
CA ASN A 350 47.84 -10.63 -6.97
C ASN A 350 47.15 -11.82 -6.31
#